data_AF-A0A8H7WR91-F1
#
_entry.id   AF-A0A8H7WR91-F1
#
_cell.length_a   1.000
_cell.length_b   1.000
_cell.length_c   1.000
_cell.angle_alpha   90.00
_cell.angle_beta   90.00
_cell.angle_gamma   90.00
#
_symmetry.space_group_name_H-M   'P 1'
#
loop_
_entity.id
_entity.type
_entity.pdbx_description
1 polymer ?
#
loop_
_entity_poly.entity_id
_entity_poly.type
_entity_poly.pdbx_seq_one_letter_code
_entity_poly.pdbx_strand_id
1 'polypeptide(L)'
;RDKASVEETFNVDMLMQQFRMGVADLVKLALWLSQLLKCHCAPMRDNWVDDIVTQLSKGDQTGDVTMLVAGIKNLLGVLEAMKLDVANHQIRCLRPLLIDDTVHFEQKFFMKKIALSRVDIGGAHAWFRRASSLPEAAASSTAMQSQTWDFMKAMVQLTRPSKFELCPHTFLFDEERLIKLRADMLDIVNLEICMRLYRILDAQSKSSRDETPTTSFASSPYDRPASPADDTEYSSPTIPSLHDFDMTRFSR
;
A
#
# COMPACT_ATOMS: atom_id res chain seq x y z
N ARG A 1 2.74 -20.65 26.59
CA ARG A 1 3.94 -21.48 26.86
C ARG A 1 5.04 -20.63 27.47
N ASP A 2 5.34 -19.47 26.88
CA ASP A 2 6.48 -18.64 27.35
C ASP A 2 6.16 -17.79 28.57
N LYS A 3 4.87 -17.55 28.88
CA LYS A 3 4.44 -16.78 30.05
C LYS A 3 5.07 -17.27 31.37
N ALA A 4 5.07 -18.59 31.60
CA ALA A 4 5.66 -19.16 32.82
C ALA A 4 7.19 -18.95 32.87
N SER A 5 7.88 -19.12 31.74
CA SER A 5 9.32 -18.86 31.65
C SER A 5 9.67 -17.38 31.85
N VAL A 6 8.82 -16.47 31.38
CA VAL A 6 8.95 -15.02 31.60
C VAL A 6 8.74 -14.66 33.06
N GLU A 7 7.71 -15.21 33.71
CA GLU A 7 7.44 -14.97 35.13
C GLU A 7 8.57 -15.49 36.03
N GLU A 8 9.18 -16.62 35.68
CA GLU A 8 10.32 -17.20 36.40
C GLU A 8 11.62 -16.40 36.18
N THR A 9 11.98 -16.14 34.92
CA THR A 9 13.28 -15.54 34.57
C THR A 9 13.31 -14.03 34.78
N PHE A 10 12.17 -13.36 34.57
CA PHE A 10 12.02 -11.91 34.70
C PHE A 10 11.30 -11.53 36.00
N ASN A 11 11.60 -12.25 37.09
CA ASN A 11 11.10 -11.93 38.42
C ASN A 11 11.77 -10.65 38.95
N VAL A 12 11.00 -9.56 39.01
CA VAL A 12 11.48 -8.23 39.37
C VAL A 12 12.11 -8.20 40.76
N ASP A 13 11.50 -8.86 41.75
CA ASP A 13 12.00 -8.86 43.13
C ASP A 13 13.36 -9.56 43.23
N MET A 14 13.50 -10.73 42.57
CA MET A 14 14.75 -11.48 42.51
C MET A 14 15.84 -10.69 41.77
N LEU A 15 15.52 -10.10 40.62
CA LEU A 15 16.47 -9.30 39.85
C LEU A 15 16.95 -8.08 40.66
N MET A 16 16.03 -7.35 41.29
CA MET A 16 16.39 -6.21 42.15
C MET A 16 17.26 -6.62 43.33
N GLN A 17 17.04 -7.80 43.91
CA GLN A 17 17.91 -8.36 44.94
C GLN A 17 19.32 -8.66 44.38
N GLN A 18 19.40 -9.31 43.23
CA GLN A 18 20.68 -9.63 42.57
C GLN A 18 21.48 -8.36 42.23
N PHE A 19 20.81 -7.30 41.74
CA PHE A 19 21.44 -6.01 41.48
C PHE A 19 21.99 -5.37 42.76
N ARG A 20 21.20 -5.35 43.85
CA ARG A 20 21.65 -4.78 45.15
C ARG A 20 22.85 -5.51 45.73
N MET A 21 22.92 -6.83 45.52
CA MET A 21 24.01 -7.67 45.99
C MET A 21 25.20 -7.73 45.01
N GLY A 22 25.09 -7.11 43.83
CA GLY A 22 26.15 -7.10 42.81
C GLY A 22 26.41 -8.47 42.15
N VAL A 23 25.43 -9.37 42.16
CA VAL A 23 25.53 -10.75 41.61
C VAL A 23 24.63 -10.98 40.40
N ALA A 24 24.06 -9.92 39.83
CA ALA A 24 23.22 -10.00 38.65
C ALA A 24 24.04 -10.35 37.40
N ASP A 25 23.62 -11.40 36.68
CA ASP A 25 24.25 -11.81 35.42
C ASP A 25 23.49 -11.20 34.23
N LEU A 26 23.94 -10.01 33.79
CA LEU A 26 23.30 -9.28 32.71
C LEU A 26 23.51 -9.96 31.35
N VAL A 27 24.62 -10.66 31.15
CA VAL A 27 24.92 -11.39 29.91
C VAL A 27 23.90 -12.50 29.71
N LYS A 28 23.66 -13.30 30.75
CA LYS A 28 22.65 -14.37 30.71
C LYS A 28 21.24 -13.83 30.51
N LEU A 29 20.89 -12.73 31.18
CA LEU A 29 19.59 -12.08 31.02
C LEU A 29 19.39 -11.56 29.58
N ALA A 30 20.42 -10.92 29.00
CA ALA A 30 20.37 -10.38 27.65
C ALA A 30 20.24 -11.49 26.59
N LEU A 31 20.97 -12.60 26.75
CA LEU A 31 20.86 -13.76 25.85
C LEU A 31 19.47 -14.40 25.89
N TRP A 32 18.91 -14.57 27.09
CA TRP A 32 17.56 -15.09 27.24
C TRP A 32 16.50 -14.15 26.62
N LEU A 33 16.62 -12.84 26.87
CA LEU A 33 15.78 -11.82 26.24
C LEU A 33 15.87 -11.89 24.72
N SER A 34 17.07 -12.05 24.16
CA SER A 34 17.27 -12.16 22.71
C SER A 34 16.55 -13.37 22.13
N GLN A 35 16.70 -14.54 22.74
CA GLN A 35 16.00 -15.76 22.31
C GLN A 35 14.48 -15.57 22.35
N LEU A 36 13.96 -15.01 23.45
CA LEU A 36 12.53 -14.75 23.59
C LEU A 36 12.04 -13.78 22.52
N LEU A 37 12.72 -12.65 22.33
CA LEU A 37 12.32 -11.61 21.38
C LEU A 37 12.35 -12.12 19.94
N LYS A 38 13.38 -12.87 19.54
CA LYS A 38 13.47 -13.46 18.19
C LYS A 38 12.36 -14.49 17.90
N CYS A 39 11.84 -15.16 18.92
CA CYS A 39 10.69 -16.06 18.74
C CYS A 39 9.36 -15.33 18.50
N HIS A 40 9.21 -14.09 18.97
CA HIS A 40 7.96 -13.33 18.94
C HIS A 40 7.98 -12.14 17.97
N CYS A 41 9.16 -11.64 17.62
CA CYS A 41 9.35 -10.58 16.64
C CYS A 41 9.31 -11.11 15.20
N ALA A 42 9.18 -10.19 14.25
CA ALA A 42 9.46 -10.50 12.86
C ALA A 42 10.99 -10.58 12.65
N PRO A 43 11.48 -11.51 11.80
CA PRO A 43 12.91 -11.76 11.62
C PRO A 43 13.74 -10.54 11.20
N MET A 44 13.11 -9.56 10.54
CA MET A 44 13.77 -8.32 10.13
C MET A 44 14.28 -7.46 11.30
N ARG A 45 13.84 -7.72 12.54
CA ARG A 45 14.29 -7.01 13.75
C ARG A 45 15.38 -7.75 14.53
N ASP A 46 15.81 -8.93 14.11
CA ASP A 46 16.78 -9.73 14.85
C ASP A 46 18.11 -9.01 15.06
N ASN A 47 18.54 -8.19 14.10
CA ASN A 47 19.76 -7.38 14.22
C ASN A 47 19.67 -6.37 15.39
N TRP A 48 18.51 -5.73 15.58
CA TRP A 48 18.30 -4.79 16.69
C TRP A 48 18.31 -5.54 18.03
N VAL A 49 17.82 -6.78 18.03
CA VAL A 49 17.85 -7.65 19.21
C VAL A 49 19.29 -8.06 19.55
N ASP A 50 20.12 -8.31 18.55
CA ASP A 50 21.55 -8.64 18.75
C ASP A 50 22.37 -7.44 19.24
N ASP A 51 22.01 -6.22 18.85
CA ASP A 51 22.60 -5.00 19.37
C ASP A 51 22.37 -4.85 20.89
N ILE A 52 21.17 -5.22 21.38
CA ILE A 52 20.87 -5.23 22.82
C ILE A 52 21.81 -6.18 23.57
N VAL A 53 22.01 -7.40 23.04
CA VAL A 53 22.93 -8.38 23.66
C VAL A 53 24.34 -7.83 23.69
N THR A 54 24.78 -7.21 22.60
CA THR A 54 26.11 -6.63 22.48
C THR A 54 26.31 -5.48 23.47
N GLN A 55 25.34 -4.59 23.59
CA GLN A 55 25.37 -3.43 24.50
C GLN A 55 25.34 -3.85 25.97
N LEU A 56 24.43 -4.74 26.34
CA LEU A 56 24.33 -5.23 27.72
C LEU A 56 25.55 -6.05 28.12
N SER A 57 26.03 -6.95 27.26
CA SER A 57 27.17 -7.81 27.59
C SER A 57 28.49 -7.04 27.68
N LYS A 58 28.74 -6.11 26.75
CA LYS A 58 29.96 -5.29 26.79
C LYS A 58 29.90 -4.27 27.91
N GLY A 59 28.75 -3.62 28.13
CA GLY A 59 28.59 -2.65 29.22
C GLY A 59 28.80 -3.27 30.60
N ASP A 60 28.38 -4.52 30.78
CA ASP A 60 28.62 -5.28 32.02
C ASP A 60 30.11 -5.61 32.20
N GLN A 61 30.77 -6.10 31.14
CA GLN A 61 32.21 -6.43 31.17
C GLN A 61 33.12 -5.23 31.39
N THR A 62 32.78 -4.06 30.84
CA THR A 62 33.60 -2.84 30.94
C THR A 62 33.18 -1.93 32.10
N GLY A 63 32.05 -2.20 32.76
CA GLY A 63 31.47 -1.31 33.77
C GLY A 63 30.91 0.00 33.19
N ASP A 64 30.61 0.04 31.89
CA ASP A 64 30.09 1.23 31.21
C ASP A 64 28.56 1.35 31.35
N VAL A 65 28.15 2.18 32.32
CA VAL A 65 26.73 2.47 32.59
C VAL A 65 26.04 3.10 31.37
N THR A 66 26.74 3.90 30.57
CA THR A 66 26.13 4.56 29.41
C THR A 66 25.74 3.55 28.34
N MET A 67 26.58 2.53 28.14
CA MET A 67 26.32 1.42 27.24
C MET A 67 25.17 0.52 27.73
N LEU A 68 25.10 0.28 29.04
CA LEU A 68 23.97 -0.45 29.65
C LEU A 68 22.63 0.28 29.44
N VAL A 69 22.61 1.59 29.70
CA VAL A 69 21.41 2.42 29.48
C VAL A 69 21.02 2.44 28.00
N ALA A 70 21.99 2.49 27.08
CA ALA A 70 21.74 2.38 25.64
C ALA A 70 21.09 1.02 25.29
N GLY A 71 21.60 -0.08 25.84
CA GLY A 71 21.01 -1.43 25.70
C GLY A 71 19.55 -1.50 26.15
N ILE A 72 19.25 -0.94 27.33
CA ILE A 72 17.88 -0.90 27.86
C ILE A 72 16.98 -0.02 26.98
N LYS A 73 17.46 1.14 26.51
CA LYS A 73 16.70 1.99 25.59
C LYS A 73 16.39 1.28 24.28
N ASN A 74 17.36 0.57 23.71
CA ASN A 74 17.17 -0.23 22.49
C ASN A 74 16.15 -1.36 22.71
N LEU A 75 16.19 -2.03 23.87
CA LEU A 75 15.18 -3.01 24.25
C LEU A 75 13.77 -2.42 24.28
N LEU A 76 13.59 -1.25 24.89
CA LEU A 76 12.29 -0.57 24.90
C LEU A 76 11.83 -0.19 23.48
N GLY A 77 12.75 0.23 22.61
CA GLY A 77 12.46 0.48 21.19
C GLY A 77 11.98 -0.76 20.44
N VAL A 78 12.62 -1.93 20.67
CA VAL A 78 12.16 -3.21 20.10
C VAL A 78 10.77 -3.56 20.62
N LEU A 79 10.53 -3.45 21.93
CA LEU A 79 9.21 -3.73 22.52
C LEU A 79 8.10 -2.80 21.99
N GLU A 80 8.43 -1.56 21.67
CA GLU A 80 7.50 -0.64 21.04
C GLU A 80 7.17 -1.08 19.60
N ALA A 81 8.18 -1.43 18.81
CA ALA A 81 7.99 -1.96 17.47
C ALA A 81 7.19 -3.27 17.46
N MET A 82 7.34 -4.10 18.50
CA MET A 82 6.57 -5.34 18.67
C MET A 82 5.06 -5.14 18.76
N LYS A 83 4.59 -3.97 19.21
CA LYS A 83 3.15 -3.68 19.25
C LYS A 83 2.52 -3.80 17.87
N LEU A 84 3.22 -3.31 16.85
CA LEU A 84 2.76 -3.38 15.46
C LEU A 84 2.79 -4.82 14.94
N ASP A 85 3.71 -5.66 15.40
CA ASP A 85 3.75 -7.07 15.00
C ASP A 85 2.58 -7.86 15.55
N VAL A 86 2.30 -7.66 16.84
CA VAL A 86 1.17 -8.30 17.50
C VAL A 86 -0.12 -7.87 16.82
N ALA A 87 -0.30 -6.57 16.55
CA ALA A 87 -1.46 -6.07 15.81
C ALA A 87 -1.55 -6.68 14.40
N ASN A 88 -0.45 -6.70 13.65
CA ASN A 88 -0.43 -7.27 12.30
C ASN A 88 -0.71 -8.78 12.30
N HIS A 89 -0.16 -9.52 13.25
CA HIS A 89 -0.43 -10.93 13.44
C HIS A 89 -1.90 -11.17 13.79
N GLN A 90 -2.44 -10.41 14.75
CA GLN A 90 -3.87 -10.48 15.13
C GLN A 90 -4.79 -10.20 13.95
N ILE A 91 -4.52 -9.15 13.16
CA ILE A 91 -5.30 -8.85 11.94
C ILE A 91 -5.22 -10.01 10.95
N ARG A 92 -4.04 -10.61 10.73
CA ARG A 92 -3.89 -11.77 9.84
C ARG A 92 -4.65 -12.99 10.34
N CYS A 93 -4.63 -13.26 11.64
CA CYS A 93 -5.36 -14.38 12.26
C CYS A 93 -6.88 -14.19 12.21
N LEU A 94 -7.36 -12.95 12.39
CA LEU A 94 -8.78 -12.62 12.35
C LEU A 94 -9.33 -12.53 10.93
N ARG A 95 -8.49 -12.20 9.94
CA ARG A 95 -8.90 -11.97 8.54
C ARG A 95 -9.79 -13.10 7.97
N PRO A 96 -9.47 -14.40 8.09
CA PRO A 96 -10.33 -15.45 7.54
C PRO A 96 -11.74 -15.43 8.15
N LEU A 97 -11.84 -15.21 9.47
CA LEU A 97 -13.12 -15.14 10.18
C LEU A 97 -13.93 -13.91 9.76
N LEU A 98 -13.28 -12.76 9.58
CA LEU A 98 -13.94 -11.53 9.13
C LEU A 98 -14.43 -11.63 7.68
N ILE A 99 -13.65 -12.27 6.80
CA ILE A 99 -14.05 -12.49 5.40
C ILE A 99 -15.26 -13.43 5.32
N ASP A 100 -15.25 -14.52 6.08
CA ASP A 100 -16.36 -15.48 6.12
C ASP A 100 -17.68 -14.83 6.59
N ASP A 101 -17.61 -13.94 7.59
CA ASP A 101 -18.78 -13.23 8.13
C ASP A 101 -19.19 -11.96 7.35
N THR A 102 -18.47 -11.59 6.28
CA THR A 102 -18.68 -10.30 5.59
C THR A 102 -20.12 -10.15 5.06
N VAL A 103 -20.65 -11.18 4.40
CA VAL A 103 -22.01 -11.13 3.83
C VAL A 103 -23.07 -10.97 4.92
N HIS A 104 -22.94 -11.72 6.03
CA HIS A 104 -23.88 -11.63 7.14
C HIS A 104 -23.82 -10.25 7.81
N PHE A 105 -22.61 -9.74 8.04
CA PHE A 105 -22.38 -8.40 8.57
C PHE A 105 -23.03 -7.32 7.70
N GLU A 106 -22.79 -7.33 6.40
CA GLU A 106 -23.32 -6.33 5.47
C GLU A 106 -24.85 -6.36 5.42
N GLN A 107 -25.45 -7.54 5.33
CA GLN A 107 -26.91 -7.69 5.36
C GLN A 107 -27.49 -7.10 6.65
N LYS A 108 -26.93 -7.44 7.81
CA LYS A 108 -27.38 -6.92 9.10
C LYS A 108 -27.20 -5.40 9.21
N PHE A 109 -26.09 -4.88 8.72
CA PHE A 109 -25.79 -3.45 8.70
C PHE A 109 -26.81 -2.67 7.87
N PHE A 110 -27.06 -3.09 6.63
CA PHE A 110 -28.01 -2.41 5.74
C PHE A 110 -29.45 -2.59 6.20
N MET A 111 -29.85 -3.77 6.69
CA MET A 111 -31.18 -3.96 7.28
C MET A 111 -31.44 -3.01 8.45
N LYS A 112 -30.45 -2.85 9.35
CA LYS A 112 -30.56 -1.89 10.46
C LYS A 112 -30.68 -0.45 9.97
N LYS A 113 -29.90 -0.06 8.95
CA LYS A 113 -29.98 1.31 8.40
C LYS A 113 -31.28 1.57 7.65
N ILE A 114 -31.82 0.58 6.94
CA ILE A 114 -33.12 0.63 6.28
C ILE A 114 -34.22 0.84 7.32
N ALA A 115 -34.22 0.08 8.43
CA ALA A 115 -35.18 0.25 9.51
C ALA A 115 -35.13 1.65 10.15
N LEU A 116 -33.95 2.26 10.20
CA LEU A 116 -33.76 3.63 10.69
C LEU A 116 -34.00 4.71 9.62
N SER A 117 -34.42 4.35 8.41
CA SER A 117 -34.58 5.28 7.27
C SER A 117 -33.32 6.10 6.96
N ARG A 118 -32.13 5.51 7.16
CA ARG A 118 -30.82 6.15 6.92
C ARG A 118 -30.16 5.73 5.60
N VAL A 119 -30.90 5.07 4.72
CA VAL A 119 -30.47 4.61 3.39
C VAL A 119 -31.57 4.96 2.40
N ASP A 120 -31.21 5.61 1.30
CA ASP A 120 -32.14 5.86 0.20
C ASP A 120 -32.33 4.59 -0.65
N ILE A 121 -33.40 3.88 -0.34
CA ILE A 121 -33.82 2.68 -1.07
C ILE A 121 -34.45 3.07 -2.41
N GLY A 122 -35.09 4.24 -2.49
CA GLY A 122 -35.75 4.73 -3.69
C GLY A 122 -34.74 5.01 -4.79
N GLY A 123 -33.66 5.73 -4.46
CA GLY A 123 -32.55 6.00 -5.37
C GLY A 123 -31.86 4.72 -5.85
N ALA A 124 -31.64 3.75 -4.96
CA ALA A 124 -31.05 2.45 -5.33
C ALA A 124 -31.94 1.68 -6.32
N HIS A 125 -33.25 1.58 -6.07
CA HIS A 125 -34.17 0.95 -7.01
C HIS A 125 -34.28 1.70 -8.34
N ALA A 126 -34.31 3.04 -8.30
CA ALA A 126 -34.35 3.86 -9.50
C ALA A 126 -33.09 3.66 -10.34
N TRP A 127 -31.91 3.61 -9.70
CA TRP A 127 -30.64 3.29 -10.35
C TRP A 127 -30.67 1.92 -11.04
N PHE A 128 -31.06 0.88 -10.32
CA PHE A 128 -31.12 -0.47 -10.87
C PHE A 128 -32.13 -0.57 -12.04
N ARG A 129 -33.32 0.02 -11.87
CA ARG A 129 -34.37 0.02 -12.91
C ARG A 129 -33.93 0.74 -14.18
N ARG A 130 -33.19 1.86 -14.07
CA ARG A 130 -32.63 2.55 -15.25
C ARG A 130 -31.74 1.60 -16.03
N ALA A 131 -30.90 0.81 -15.35
CA ALA A 131 -30.01 -0.16 -15.99
C ALA A 131 -30.76 -1.30 -16.71
N SER A 132 -31.80 -1.86 -16.07
CA SER A 132 -32.66 -2.87 -16.68
C SER A 132 -33.40 -2.37 -17.92
N SER A 133 -33.71 -1.07 -17.99
CA SER A 133 -34.42 -0.47 -19.14
C SER A 133 -33.53 -0.20 -20.37
N LEU A 134 -32.21 -0.41 -20.29
CA LEU A 134 -31.34 -0.23 -21.46
C LEU A 134 -31.58 -1.33 -22.51
N PRO A 135 -31.60 -0.98 -23.81
CA PRO A 135 -31.75 -1.95 -24.89
C PRO A 135 -30.69 -3.05 -24.82
N GLU A 136 -31.10 -4.32 -24.96
CA GLU A 136 -30.16 -5.43 -25.07
C GLU A 136 -29.40 -5.34 -26.40
N ALA A 137 -28.06 -5.35 -26.33
CA ALA A 137 -27.22 -5.40 -27.53
C ALA A 137 -27.18 -6.81 -28.16
N ALA A 138 -27.60 -7.86 -27.44
CA ALA A 138 -27.77 -9.22 -27.95
C ALA A 138 -28.69 -10.02 -27.02
N ALA A 139 -29.77 -10.58 -27.57
CA ALA A 139 -30.70 -11.42 -26.84
C ALA A 139 -30.03 -12.76 -26.47
N SER A 140 -29.84 -13.02 -25.18
CA SER A 140 -29.50 -14.35 -24.67
C SER A 140 -30.47 -14.76 -23.57
N SER A 141 -31.10 -15.89 -23.82
CA SER A 141 -32.29 -16.38 -23.14
C SER A 141 -31.98 -17.16 -21.86
N THR A 142 -31.97 -16.50 -20.70
CA THR A 142 -32.32 -17.15 -19.41
C THR A 142 -32.73 -16.10 -18.36
N ALA A 143 -33.94 -16.16 -17.81
CA ALA A 143 -34.47 -15.14 -16.88
C ALA A 143 -33.64 -14.95 -15.57
N MET A 144 -32.89 -15.96 -15.12
CA MET A 144 -31.96 -15.83 -13.98
C MET A 144 -30.64 -15.15 -14.37
N GLN A 145 -30.20 -15.26 -15.62
CA GLN A 145 -29.09 -14.47 -16.16
C GLN A 145 -29.49 -13.00 -16.33
N SER A 146 -30.78 -12.70 -16.50
CA SER A 146 -31.28 -11.34 -16.72
C SER A 146 -31.00 -10.38 -15.56
N GLN A 147 -31.21 -10.78 -14.29
CA GLN A 147 -30.96 -9.87 -13.15
C GLN A 147 -29.48 -9.61 -12.89
N THR A 148 -28.64 -10.66 -12.97
CA THR A 148 -27.19 -10.50 -12.86
C THR A 148 -26.64 -9.67 -14.01
N TRP A 149 -27.14 -9.89 -15.23
CA TRP A 149 -26.79 -9.10 -16.40
C TRP A 149 -27.21 -7.64 -16.27
N ASP A 150 -28.43 -7.37 -15.78
CA ASP A 150 -28.92 -6.03 -15.46
C ASP A 150 -28.05 -5.33 -14.42
N PHE A 151 -27.64 -6.06 -13.39
CA PHE A 151 -26.68 -5.56 -12.41
C PHE A 151 -25.34 -5.21 -13.05
N MET A 152 -24.78 -6.09 -13.88
CA MET A 152 -23.53 -5.83 -14.59
C MET A 152 -23.65 -4.61 -15.52
N LYS A 153 -24.77 -4.45 -16.23
CA LYS A 153 -25.08 -3.24 -17.02
C LYS A 153 -25.11 -2.00 -16.14
N ALA A 154 -25.74 -2.08 -14.97
CA ALA A 154 -25.81 -0.98 -14.00
C ALA A 154 -24.41 -0.57 -13.51
N MET A 155 -23.56 -1.56 -13.21
CA MET A 155 -22.18 -1.35 -12.79
C MET A 155 -21.35 -0.70 -13.88
N VAL A 156 -21.47 -1.14 -15.13
CA VAL A 156 -20.78 -0.52 -16.28
C VAL A 156 -21.25 0.91 -16.51
N GLN A 157 -22.54 1.21 -16.36
CA GLN A 157 -23.04 2.59 -16.45
C GLN A 157 -22.46 3.47 -15.34
N LEU A 158 -22.40 2.95 -14.11
CA LEU A 158 -21.88 3.64 -12.93
C LEU A 158 -20.39 4.00 -13.08
N THR A 159 -19.60 3.08 -13.63
CA THR A 159 -18.14 3.28 -13.84
C THR A 159 -17.82 4.10 -15.09
N ARG A 160 -18.81 4.40 -15.93
CA ARG A 160 -18.59 5.12 -17.20
C ARG A 160 -18.28 6.61 -16.97
N PRO A 161 -17.10 7.11 -17.38
CA PRO A 161 -16.67 8.48 -17.08
C PRO A 161 -17.56 9.60 -17.65
N SER A 162 -18.32 9.32 -18.72
CA SER A 162 -19.09 10.32 -19.46
C SER A 162 -20.41 10.76 -18.82
N LYS A 163 -20.87 10.10 -17.76
CA LYS A 163 -22.04 10.54 -16.96
C LYS A 163 -21.65 10.67 -15.51
N PHE A 164 -21.92 11.82 -14.90
CA PHE A 164 -21.89 11.93 -13.45
C PHE A 164 -23.12 11.25 -12.88
N GLU A 165 -22.94 10.15 -12.18
CA GLU A 165 -24.01 9.40 -11.51
C GLU A 165 -23.58 9.18 -10.06
N LEU A 166 -24.46 9.56 -9.12
CA LEU A 166 -24.20 9.37 -7.70
C LEU A 166 -24.24 7.87 -7.38
N CYS A 167 -23.25 7.40 -6.62
CA CYS A 167 -23.20 6.02 -6.18
C CYS A 167 -24.38 5.74 -5.23
N PRO A 168 -25.19 4.68 -5.48
CA PRO A 168 -26.24 4.31 -4.53
C PRO A 168 -25.69 4.06 -3.13
N HIS A 169 -26.39 4.52 -2.09
CA HIS A 169 -25.97 4.33 -0.70
C HIS A 169 -25.80 2.86 -0.28
N THR A 170 -26.34 1.91 -1.06
CA THR A 170 -26.11 0.47 -0.90
C THR A 170 -24.68 0.04 -1.18
N PHE A 171 -23.87 0.87 -1.85
CA PHE A 171 -22.45 0.65 -2.11
C PHE A 171 -21.53 1.39 -1.13
N LEU A 172 -22.04 1.76 0.06
CA LEU A 172 -21.26 2.51 1.07
C LEU A 172 -19.86 1.93 1.34
N PHE A 173 -19.73 0.60 1.37
CA PHE A 173 -18.44 -0.07 1.62
C PHE A 173 -17.55 -0.18 0.37
N ASP A 174 -18.10 0.06 -0.81
CA ASP A 174 -17.42 -0.07 -2.11
C ASP A 174 -17.19 1.27 -2.82
N GLU A 175 -17.63 2.40 -2.24
CA GLU A 175 -17.61 3.72 -2.87
C GLU A 175 -16.21 4.10 -3.35
N GLU A 176 -15.18 3.98 -2.51
CA GLU A 176 -13.79 4.30 -2.90
C GLU A 176 -13.29 3.40 -4.05
N ARG A 177 -13.64 2.11 -4.02
CA ARG A 177 -13.26 1.15 -5.07
C ARG A 177 -13.91 1.51 -6.39
N LEU A 178 -15.18 1.94 -6.37
CA LEU A 178 -15.93 2.35 -7.55
C LEU A 178 -15.43 3.69 -8.12
N ILE A 179 -15.08 4.64 -7.25
CA ILE A 179 -14.45 5.92 -7.64
C ILE A 179 -13.12 5.64 -8.34
N LYS A 180 -12.27 4.79 -7.75
CA LYS A 180 -10.99 4.40 -8.35
C LYS A 180 -11.20 3.72 -9.69
N LEU A 181 -12.11 2.75 -9.77
CA LEU A 181 -12.40 2.04 -11.03
C LEU A 181 -12.86 3.02 -12.13
N ARG A 182 -13.64 4.04 -11.78
CA ARG A 182 -14.06 5.09 -12.71
C ARG A 182 -12.89 5.95 -13.19
N ALA A 183 -11.95 6.31 -12.30
CA ALA A 183 -10.74 7.04 -12.66
C ALA A 183 -9.86 6.20 -13.60
N ASP A 184 -9.62 4.94 -13.26
CA ASP A 184 -8.85 4.00 -14.09
C ASP A 184 -9.49 3.85 -15.49
N MET A 185 -10.82 3.77 -15.58
CA MET A 185 -11.54 3.72 -16.86
C MET A 185 -11.37 5.01 -17.68
N LEU A 186 -11.37 6.17 -17.04
CA LEU A 186 -11.13 7.45 -17.72
C LEU A 186 -9.72 7.51 -18.29
N ASP A 187 -8.72 7.08 -17.52
CA ASP A 187 -7.33 7.08 -17.95
C ASP A 187 -7.10 6.14 -19.14
N ILE A 188 -7.70 4.94 -19.11
CA ILE A 188 -7.65 3.99 -20.22
C ILE A 188 -8.30 4.58 -21.49
N VAL A 189 -9.48 5.19 -21.36
CA VAL A 189 -10.18 5.82 -22.49
C VAL A 189 -9.35 6.97 -23.07
N ASN A 190 -8.79 7.83 -22.22
CA ASN A 190 -7.96 8.94 -22.65
C ASN A 190 -6.70 8.46 -23.37
N LEU A 191 -6.04 7.43 -22.83
CA LEU A 191 -4.87 6.83 -23.45
C LEU A 191 -5.20 6.26 -24.83
N GLU A 192 -6.32 5.54 -24.97
CA GLU A 192 -6.75 4.99 -26.25
C GLU A 192 -7.08 6.09 -27.27
N ILE A 193 -7.69 7.20 -26.84
CA ILE A 193 -7.93 8.38 -27.70
C ILE A 193 -6.59 8.96 -28.17
N CYS A 194 -5.64 9.20 -27.26
CA CYS A 194 -4.31 9.70 -27.59
C CYS A 194 -3.56 8.78 -28.56
N MET A 195 -3.61 7.46 -28.33
CA MET A 195 -2.97 6.48 -29.19
C MET A 195 -3.62 6.41 -30.58
N ARG A 196 -4.95 6.55 -30.68
CA ARG A 196 -5.64 6.66 -31.97
C ARG A 196 -5.25 7.92 -32.72
N LEU A 197 -5.20 9.06 -32.03
CA LEU A 197 -4.76 10.32 -32.64
C LEU A 197 -3.33 10.23 -33.14
N TYR A 198 -2.42 9.66 -32.34
CA TYR A 198 -1.03 9.41 -32.75
C TYR A 198 -0.95 8.57 -34.03
N ARG A 199 -1.67 7.44 -34.09
CA ARG A 199 -1.69 6.57 -35.28
C ARG A 199 -2.21 7.29 -36.53
N ILE A 200 -3.22 8.15 -36.38
CA ILE A 200 -3.76 8.96 -37.49
C ILE A 200 -2.72 9.96 -37.98
N LEU A 201 -2.06 10.68 -37.07
CA LEU A 201 -1.03 11.67 -37.42
C LEU A 201 0.22 11.03 -38.03
N ASP A 202 0.64 9.87 -37.53
CA ASP A 202 1.77 9.11 -38.08
C ASP A 202 1.48 8.62 -39.52
N ALA A 203 0.26 8.14 -39.77
CA ALA A 203 -0.16 7.74 -41.11
C ALA A 203 -0.19 8.94 -42.08
N GLN A 204 -0.68 10.10 -41.65
CA GLN A 204 -0.68 11.33 -42.45
C GLN A 204 0.74 11.84 -42.74
N SER A 205 1.64 11.79 -41.76
CA SER A 205 3.05 12.15 -41.92
C SER A 205 3.76 11.27 -42.95
N LYS A 206 3.52 9.96 -42.91
CA LYS A 206 4.08 9.01 -43.90
C LYS A 206 3.55 9.26 -45.31
N SER A 207 2.24 9.51 -45.45
CA SER A 207 1.63 9.89 -46.74
C SER A 207 2.20 11.19 -47.32
N SER A 208 2.48 12.20 -46.49
CA SER A 208 3.05 13.47 -46.96
C SER A 208 4.52 13.35 -47.40
N ARG A 209 5.28 12.36 -46.92
CA ARG A 209 6.67 12.14 -47.33
C ARG A 209 6.79 11.40 -48.67
N ASP A 210 5.83 10.56 -49.03
CA ASP A 210 5.82 9.82 -50.30
C ASP A 210 5.38 10.69 -51.51
N GLU A 211 4.71 11.82 -51.29
CA GLU A 211 4.30 12.75 -52.38
C GLU A 211 5.34 13.83 -52.73
N THR A 212 6.52 13.82 -52.11
CA THR A 212 7.59 14.78 -52.48
C THR A 212 8.54 14.13 -53.50
N PRO A 213 8.59 14.57 -54.78
CA PRO A 213 9.60 14.09 -55.69
C PRO A 213 10.97 14.61 -55.25
N THR A 214 11.97 13.74 -55.30
CA THR A 214 13.38 14.05 -55.09
C THR A 214 13.84 15.10 -56.12
N THR A 215 13.83 16.38 -55.76
CA THR A 215 14.62 17.41 -56.44
C THR A 215 15.33 18.31 -55.44
N SER A 216 16.64 18.05 -55.34
CA SER A 216 17.75 18.97 -55.05
C SER A 216 17.72 19.84 -53.79
N PHE A 217 18.72 19.57 -52.94
CA PHE A 217 19.46 20.48 -52.07
C PHE A 217 19.14 21.97 -52.22
N ALA A 218 18.58 22.56 -51.16
CA ALA A 218 18.89 23.92 -50.76
C ALA A 218 19.00 23.93 -49.22
N SER A 219 20.18 24.33 -48.74
CA SER A 219 20.51 24.49 -47.33
C SER A 219 19.62 25.55 -46.67
N SER A 220 18.91 25.17 -45.61
CA SER A 220 18.19 26.09 -44.73
C SER A 220 19.11 26.57 -43.59
N PRO A 221 19.15 27.86 -43.22
CA PRO A 221 20.20 28.46 -42.39
C PRO A 221 19.99 28.31 -40.87
N TYR A 222 19.27 27.29 -40.41
CA TYR A 222 19.14 27.01 -38.98
C TYR A 222 19.89 25.72 -38.63
N ASP A 223 21.22 25.84 -38.57
CA ASP A 223 22.09 24.87 -37.93
C ASP A 223 21.71 24.73 -36.44
N ARG A 224 21.37 23.51 -36.03
CA ARG A 224 21.40 23.09 -34.63
C ARG A 224 22.43 21.94 -34.55
N PRO A 225 23.41 21.98 -33.62
CA PRO A 225 24.50 21.03 -33.67
C PRO A 225 24.00 19.61 -33.41
N ALA A 226 24.55 18.66 -34.17
CA ALA A 226 24.35 17.24 -33.95
C ALA A 226 24.84 16.85 -32.54
N SER A 227 23.97 16.26 -31.75
CA SER A 227 24.35 15.57 -30.51
C SER A 227 25.01 14.23 -30.90
N PRO A 228 26.22 13.92 -30.40
CA PRO A 228 26.92 12.72 -30.79
C PRO A 228 26.46 11.51 -29.97
N ALA A 229 26.44 10.38 -30.69
CA ALA A 229 26.72 9.01 -30.22
C ALA A 229 25.71 8.32 -29.30
N ASP A 230 25.17 7.22 -29.85
CA ASP A 230 25.11 5.90 -29.23
C ASP A 230 26.21 5.73 -28.17
N ASP A 231 25.84 5.37 -26.94
CA ASP A 231 26.52 4.28 -26.24
C ASP A 231 25.64 3.70 -25.14
N THR A 232 25.65 2.38 -25.14
CA THR A 232 24.93 1.43 -24.31
C THR A 232 25.31 1.54 -22.84
N GLU A 233 24.61 2.31 -22.01
CA GLU A 233 24.67 2.13 -20.54
C GLU A 233 23.31 2.34 -19.86
N TYR A 234 22.85 1.28 -19.17
CA TYR A 234 21.66 1.28 -18.34
C TYR A 234 21.78 2.34 -17.23
N SER A 235 20.88 3.33 -17.21
CA SER A 235 20.75 4.23 -16.07
C SER A 235 20.19 3.48 -14.86
N SER A 236 21.06 3.18 -13.89
CA SER A 236 20.67 2.79 -12.53
C SER A 236 20.21 4.02 -11.73
N PRO A 237 19.33 3.87 -10.72
CA PRO A 237 18.84 5.01 -9.94
C PRO A 237 19.94 5.57 -9.05
N THR A 238 20.24 6.87 -9.19
CA THR A 238 21.21 7.59 -8.35
C THR A 238 20.63 7.84 -6.96
N ILE A 239 21.31 7.33 -5.93
CA ILE A 239 21.07 7.68 -4.53
C ILE A 239 21.73 9.05 -4.25
N PRO A 240 21.08 10.00 -3.54
CA PRO A 240 21.66 11.31 -3.25
C PRO A 240 22.91 11.18 -2.36
N SER A 241 23.92 12.03 -2.60
CA SER A 241 25.12 12.06 -1.78
C SER A 241 24.94 12.97 -0.56
N LEU A 242 25.71 12.71 0.50
CA LEU A 242 25.64 13.39 1.80
C LEU A 242 26.01 14.90 1.80
N HIS A 243 26.30 15.50 0.63
CA HIS A 243 26.61 16.93 0.48
C HIS A 243 25.42 17.78 0.00
N ASP A 244 24.28 17.18 -0.35
CA ASP A 244 23.08 17.93 -0.82
C ASP A 244 22.35 18.70 0.29
N PHE A 245 22.80 18.60 1.55
CA PHE A 245 22.16 19.23 2.72
C PHE A 245 22.95 20.41 3.32
N ASP A 246 23.81 21.09 2.57
CA ASP A 246 24.41 22.35 3.05
C ASP A 246 23.49 23.56 2.78
N MET A 247 22.60 23.81 3.74
CA MET A 247 21.78 25.03 3.82
C MET A 247 22.62 26.22 4.30
N THR A 248 23.37 26.85 3.40
CA THR A 248 23.76 28.25 3.56
C THR A 248 23.72 29.01 2.24
N ARG A 249 22.56 29.59 1.94
CA ARG A 249 22.38 30.88 1.24
C ARG A 249 20.90 31.07 0.93
N PHE A 250 20.25 31.97 1.66
CA PHE A 250 19.46 33.07 1.08
C PHE A 250 19.02 33.97 2.24
N SER A 251 19.87 34.93 2.56
CA SER A 251 19.49 36.18 3.18
C SER A 251 19.63 37.27 2.12
N ARG A 252 18.49 37.74 1.63
CA ARG A 252 18.20 39.12 1.20
C ARG A 252 16.73 39.23 0.84
#